data_AF-A0AAD7Y029-F1
#
_entry.id   AF-A0AAD7Y029-F1
#
_cell.length_a   1.000
_cell.length_b   1.000
_cell.length_c   1.000
_cell.angle_alpha   90.00
_cell.angle_beta   90.00
_cell.angle_gamma   90.00
#
_symmetry.space_group_name_H-M   'P 1'
#
loop_
_entity.id
_entity.type
_entity.pdbx_description
1 polymer ?
#
loop_
_entity_poly.entity_id
_entity_poly.type
_entity_poly.pdbx_seq_one_letter_code
_entity_poly.pdbx_strand_id
1 'polypeptide(L)'
;MTVVPIPTQEIPVLESLITIRHKLSALKKDRDASPKSETILELYQETEKQVETLAAIRSGDVWDPTLRNRLNDVLDDVMSLLSLFYMSLGRNRQSPAVYVHLVTAERYLGQLAQMGIYTDSILVEIEARLADVENIIYADENGEIASSFLDLLKKKLARCTRIGYPSRIDSRRISGALTMGFFSESIHKELTTLRRDLGIVAARPAGFTANDILPFQDKLRQIDQRWSSKESDQLPGKGLIVGLLEQLHEEIHDLIASTENVSASLVPLADRLGRYFPKVQKSGPNPY
;
A
#
# COMPACT_ATOMS: atom_id res chain seq x y z
N MET A 1 16.40 -6.89 -5.36
CA MET A 1 15.30 -7.88 -5.29
C MET A 1 15.88 -9.24 -5.60
N THR A 2 16.14 -10.05 -4.58
CA THR A 2 16.58 -11.44 -4.75
C THR A 2 15.42 -12.23 -5.32
N VAL A 3 15.52 -12.67 -6.57
CA VAL A 3 14.50 -13.50 -7.20
C VAL A 3 14.55 -14.86 -6.51
N VAL A 4 13.60 -15.11 -5.62
CA VAL A 4 13.44 -16.44 -5.01
C VAL A 4 13.17 -17.42 -6.16
N PRO A 5 14.03 -18.45 -6.34
CA PRO A 5 13.89 -19.39 -7.45
C PRO A 5 12.57 -20.15 -7.33
N ILE A 6 11.89 -20.35 -8.46
CA ILE A 6 10.61 -21.04 -8.51
C ILE A 6 10.89 -22.56 -8.37
N PRO A 7 10.28 -23.26 -7.40
CA PRO A 7 10.40 -24.71 -7.28
C PRO A 7 9.90 -25.42 -8.54
N THR A 8 10.55 -26.50 -8.96
CA THR A 8 10.20 -27.24 -10.18
C THR A 8 8.75 -27.74 -10.18
N GLN A 9 8.20 -28.01 -8.99
CA GLN A 9 6.82 -28.44 -8.79
C GLN A 9 5.78 -27.33 -9.04
N GLU A 10 6.19 -26.06 -8.94
CA GLU A 10 5.31 -24.89 -9.12
C GLU A 10 5.30 -24.35 -10.56
N ILE A 11 6.26 -24.76 -11.40
CA ILE A 11 6.35 -24.37 -12.82
C ILE A 11 5.05 -24.65 -13.61
N PRO A 12 4.43 -25.84 -13.55
CA PRO A 12 3.20 -26.10 -14.32
C PRO A 12 2.04 -25.20 -13.90
N VAL A 13 1.92 -24.91 -12.59
CA VAL A 13 0.91 -24.00 -12.04
C VAL A 13 1.14 -22.57 -12.56
N LEU A 14 2.41 -22.14 -12.58
CA LEU A 14 2.78 -20.82 -13.11
C LEU A 14 2.41 -20.67 -14.60
N GLU A 15 2.73 -21.66 -15.43
CA GLU A 15 2.42 -21.63 -16.87
C GLU A 15 0.90 -21.55 -17.13
N SER A 16 0.12 -22.31 -16.35
CA SER A 16 -1.34 -22.25 -16.40
C SER A 16 -1.87 -20.87 -16.01
N LEU A 17 -1.41 -20.31 -14.88
CA LEU A 17 -1.81 -18.98 -14.42
C LEU A 17 -1.42 -17.87 -15.41
N ILE A 18 -0.25 -17.95 -16.05
CA ILE A 18 0.13 -17.00 -17.11
C ILE A 18 -0.84 -17.07 -18.28
N THR A 19 -1.25 -18.27 -18.68
CA THR A 19 -2.22 -18.47 -19.76
C THR A 19 -3.58 -17.88 -19.41
N ILE A 20 -4.06 -18.12 -18.19
CA ILE A 20 -5.31 -17.53 -17.67
C ILE A 20 -5.21 -16.00 -17.67
N ARG A 21 -4.09 -15.44 -17.20
CA ARG A 21 -3.85 -13.99 -17.20
C ARG A 21 -3.93 -13.40 -18.60
N HIS A 22 -3.34 -14.05 -19.61
CA HIS A 22 -3.41 -13.59 -21.00
C HIS A 22 -4.84 -13.62 -21.53
N LYS A 23 -5.63 -14.67 -21.23
CA LYS A 23 -7.05 -14.74 -21.58
C LYS A 23 -7.85 -13.61 -20.93
N LEU A 24 -7.69 -13.39 -19.62
CA LEU A 24 -8.33 -12.29 -18.89
C LEU A 24 -7.93 -10.91 -19.43
N SER A 25 -6.66 -10.73 -19.80
CA SER A 25 -6.16 -9.48 -20.36
C SER A 25 -6.72 -9.20 -21.75
N ALA A 26 -6.89 -10.24 -22.58
CA ALA A 26 -7.55 -10.12 -23.88
C ALA A 26 -9.03 -9.71 -23.70
N LEU A 27 -9.75 -10.37 -22.80
CA LEU A 27 -11.13 -10.02 -22.46
C LEU A 27 -11.29 -8.59 -21.94
N LYS A 28 -10.28 -8.06 -21.24
CA LYS A 28 -10.28 -6.66 -20.77
C LYS A 28 -10.15 -5.67 -21.93
N LYS A 29 -9.43 -6.05 -22.99
CA LYS A 29 -9.18 -5.21 -24.17
C LYS A 29 -10.40 -5.17 -25.10
N ASP A 30 -11.15 -6.26 -25.20
CA ASP A 30 -12.40 -6.36 -25.97
C ASP A 30 -13.60 -5.77 -25.21
N ARG A 31 -13.47 -4.50 -24.80
CA ARG A 31 -14.43 -3.80 -23.93
C ARG A 31 -15.80 -3.56 -24.58
N ASP A 32 -15.89 -3.68 -25.90
CA ASP A 32 -17.09 -3.43 -26.71
C ASP A 32 -17.99 -4.68 -26.83
N ALA A 33 -17.48 -5.86 -26.52
CA ALA A 33 -18.27 -7.07 -26.36
C ALA A 33 -18.38 -7.38 -24.87
N SER A 34 -19.52 -7.04 -24.25
CA SER A 34 -19.77 -7.35 -22.83
C SER A 34 -19.28 -8.77 -22.52
N PRO A 35 -18.28 -8.94 -21.63
CA PRO A 35 -17.59 -10.20 -21.50
C PRO A 35 -18.60 -11.26 -21.08
N LYS A 36 -18.64 -12.37 -21.83
CA LYS A 36 -19.59 -13.46 -21.56
C LYS A 36 -19.38 -13.93 -20.13
N SER A 37 -20.39 -13.75 -19.28
CA SER A 37 -20.34 -14.14 -17.87
C SER A 37 -19.94 -15.60 -17.67
N GLU A 38 -20.27 -16.47 -18.64
CA GLU A 38 -19.89 -17.89 -18.66
C GLU A 38 -18.38 -18.08 -18.75
N THR A 39 -17.69 -17.38 -19.67
CA THR A 39 -16.24 -17.48 -19.83
C THR A 39 -15.49 -16.99 -18.58
N ILE A 40 -16.01 -15.97 -17.89
CA ILE A 40 -15.42 -15.49 -16.64
C ILE A 40 -15.56 -16.55 -15.52
N LEU A 41 -16.71 -17.23 -15.45
CA LEU A 41 -16.95 -18.31 -14.49
C LEU A 41 -16.04 -19.53 -14.77
N GLU A 42 -15.84 -19.90 -16.03
CA GLU A 42 -14.91 -20.96 -16.42
C GLU A 42 -13.46 -20.62 -16.01
N LEU A 43 -13.02 -19.39 -16.28
CA LEU A 43 -11.67 -18.93 -15.89
C LEU A 43 -11.50 -18.87 -14.38
N TYR A 44 -12.58 -18.56 -13.64
CA TYR A 44 -12.58 -18.62 -12.18
C TYR A 44 -12.38 -20.06 -11.68
N GLN A 45 -13.17 -21.02 -12.18
CA GLN A 45 -13.04 -22.44 -11.80
C GLN A 45 -11.66 -23.01 -12.15
N GLU A 46 -11.10 -22.62 -13.29
CA GLU A 46 -9.74 -23.03 -13.66
C GLU A 46 -8.70 -22.45 -12.69
N THR A 47 -8.85 -21.17 -12.31
CA THR A 47 -7.97 -20.53 -11.33
C THR A 47 -8.06 -21.21 -9.96
N GLU A 48 -9.26 -21.60 -9.55
CA GLU A 48 -9.50 -22.32 -8.29
C GLU A 48 -8.75 -23.66 -8.23
N LYS A 49 -8.78 -24.46 -9.31
CA LYS A 49 -8.00 -25.71 -9.42
C LYS A 49 -6.48 -25.48 -9.33
N GLN A 50 -5.99 -24.39 -9.93
CA GLN A 50 -4.57 -24.04 -9.84
C GLN A 50 -4.20 -23.64 -8.40
N VAL A 51 -5.08 -22.92 -7.70
CA VAL A 51 -4.91 -22.57 -6.28
C VAL A 51 -4.93 -23.81 -5.39
N GLU A 52 -5.82 -24.78 -5.65
CA GLU A 52 -5.85 -26.07 -4.95
C GLU A 52 -4.54 -26.85 -5.08
N THR A 53 -4.05 -26.93 -6.32
CA THR A 53 -2.78 -27.59 -6.62
C THR A 53 -1.63 -26.90 -5.90
N LEU A 54 -1.61 -25.56 -5.90
CA LEU A 54 -0.60 -24.79 -5.20
C LEU A 54 -0.68 -24.94 -3.67
N ALA A 55 -1.90 -24.97 -3.12
CA ALA A 55 -2.14 -25.20 -1.70
C ALA A 55 -1.65 -26.60 -1.29
N ALA A 56 -1.87 -27.62 -2.13
CA ALA A 56 -1.35 -28.97 -1.88
C ALA A 56 0.20 -29.00 -1.87
N ILE A 57 0.86 -28.28 -2.79
CA ILE A 57 2.33 -28.18 -2.85
C ILE A 57 2.88 -27.48 -1.59
N ARG A 58 2.21 -26.41 -1.12
CA ARG A 58 2.66 -25.58 0.00
C ARG A 58 2.05 -25.95 1.35
N SER A 59 1.50 -27.17 1.50
CA SER A 59 0.86 -27.63 2.75
C SER A 59 -0.21 -26.68 3.30
N GLY A 60 -0.93 -26.00 2.41
CA GLY A 60 -2.04 -25.11 2.72
C GLY A 60 -1.67 -23.64 2.88
N ASP A 61 -0.39 -23.24 2.98
CA ASP A 61 -0.03 -21.82 3.09
C ASP A 61 0.47 -21.25 1.75
N VAL A 62 -0.49 -20.84 0.92
CA VAL A 62 -0.20 -20.22 -0.38
C VAL A 62 0.47 -18.85 -0.20
N TRP A 63 0.15 -18.12 0.86
CA TRP A 63 0.54 -16.72 1.05
C TRP A 63 1.74 -16.51 1.98
N ASP A 64 2.47 -17.58 2.31
CA ASP A 64 3.67 -17.52 3.14
C ASP A 64 4.67 -16.49 2.56
N PRO A 65 5.01 -15.43 3.32
CA PRO A 65 5.98 -14.43 2.89
C PRO A 65 7.36 -15.01 2.54
N THR A 66 7.75 -16.12 3.16
CA THR A 66 9.07 -16.75 2.94
C THR A 66 9.18 -17.47 1.60
N LEU A 67 8.04 -17.94 1.08
CA LEU A 67 7.92 -18.66 -0.19
C LEU A 67 7.43 -17.74 -1.33
N ARG A 68 7.35 -16.42 -1.07
CA ARG A 68 6.87 -15.47 -2.08
C ARG A 68 7.84 -15.38 -3.25
N ASN A 69 7.34 -15.76 -4.41
CA ASN A 69 8.05 -15.80 -5.68
C ASN A 69 7.16 -15.22 -6.81
N ARG A 70 7.67 -15.21 -8.04
CA ARG A 70 6.96 -14.71 -9.23
C ARG A 70 5.57 -15.34 -9.44
N LEU A 71 5.35 -16.59 -9.02
CA LEU A 71 4.03 -17.23 -9.12
C LEU A 71 2.99 -16.48 -8.30
N ASN A 72 3.35 -16.05 -7.10
CA ASN A 72 2.46 -15.27 -6.23
C ASN A 72 2.09 -13.93 -6.86
N ASP A 73 3.02 -13.27 -7.55
CA ASP A 73 2.75 -12.02 -8.25
C ASP A 73 1.78 -12.23 -9.43
N VAL A 74 1.97 -13.31 -10.21
CA VAL A 74 1.04 -13.67 -11.30
C VAL A 74 -0.33 -14.06 -10.75
N LEU A 75 -0.37 -14.79 -9.63
CA LEU A 75 -1.62 -15.13 -8.95
C LEU A 75 -2.33 -13.86 -8.46
N ASP A 76 -1.61 -12.93 -7.82
CA ASP A 76 -2.14 -11.63 -7.41
C ASP A 76 -2.76 -10.86 -8.59
N ASP A 77 -2.10 -10.86 -9.75
CA ASP A 77 -2.62 -10.24 -10.98
C ASP A 77 -3.91 -10.90 -11.48
N VAL A 78 -3.92 -12.23 -11.60
CA VAL A 78 -5.07 -13.01 -12.09
C VAL A 78 -6.29 -12.81 -11.19
N MET A 79 -6.09 -12.93 -9.88
CA MET A 79 -7.14 -12.79 -8.88
C MET A 79 -7.70 -11.37 -8.85
N SER A 80 -6.83 -10.37 -9.02
CA SER A 80 -7.24 -8.96 -9.12
C SER A 80 -8.05 -8.69 -10.40
N LEU A 81 -7.64 -9.25 -11.54
CA LEU A 81 -8.41 -9.13 -12.78
C LEU A 81 -9.79 -9.80 -12.66
N LEU A 82 -9.86 -11.01 -12.10
CA LEU A 82 -11.13 -11.70 -11.85
C LEU A 82 -12.05 -10.86 -10.95
N SER A 83 -11.53 -10.32 -9.85
CA SER A 83 -12.30 -9.45 -8.96
C SER A 83 -12.90 -8.25 -9.70
N LEU A 84 -12.13 -7.57 -10.55
CA LEU A 84 -12.63 -6.46 -11.37
C LEU A 84 -13.72 -6.92 -12.37
N PHE A 85 -13.59 -8.10 -12.96
CA PHE A 85 -14.61 -8.64 -13.85
C PHE A 85 -15.91 -8.96 -13.09
N TYR A 86 -15.84 -9.59 -11.91
CA TYR A 86 -17.02 -9.84 -11.07
C TYR A 86 -17.71 -8.54 -10.65
N MET A 87 -16.94 -7.49 -10.35
CA MET A 87 -17.49 -6.17 -10.08
C MET A 87 -18.17 -5.56 -11.31
N SER A 88 -17.56 -5.69 -12.50
CA SER A 88 -18.13 -5.19 -13.75
C SER A 88 -19.41 -5.91 -14.18
N LEU A 89 -19.57 -7.18 -13.78
CA LEU A 89 -20.79 -7.97 -13.99
C LEU A 89 -21.89 -7.65 -12.96
N GLY A 90 -21.66 -6.71 -12.03
CA GLY A 90 -22.59 -6.34 -10.96
C GLY A 90 -22.63 -7.33 -9.79
N ARG A 91 -21.73 -8.32 -9.75
CA ARG A 91 -21.66 -9.36 -8.71
C ARG A 91 -20.77 -8.94 -7.54
N ASN A 92 -21.01 -7.74 -7.00
CA ASN A 92 -20.18 -7.11 -5.96
C ASN A 92 -20.25 -7.81 -4.60
N ARG A 93 -21.28 -8.64 -4.37
CA ARG A 93 -21.52 -9.34 -3.09
C ARG A 93 -21.00 -10.78 -3.09
N GLN A 94 -20.15 -11.13 -4.04
CA GLN A 94 -19.51 -12.44 -4.08
C GLN A 94 -18.04 -12.33 -3.66
N SER A 95 -17.54 -13.37 -3.04
CA SER A 95 -16.17 -13.50 -2.53
C SER A 95 -15.09 -13.24 -3.58
N PRO A 96 -15.23 -13.63 -4.86
CA PRO A 96 -14.24 -13.26 -5.88
C PRO A 96 -14.14 -11.76 -6.12
N ALA A 97 -15.21 -10.99 -5.91
CA ALA A 97 -15.24 -9.55 -6.15
C ALA A 97 -14.43 -8.75 -5.12
N VAL A 98 -14.23 -9.28 -3.91
CA VAL A 98 -13.58 -8.53 -2.81
C VAL A 98 -12.05 -8.61 -2.80
N TYR A 99 -11.45 -9.43 -3.67
CA TYR A 99 -10.00 -9.63 -3.68
C TYR A 99 -9.22 -8.32 -3.92
N VAL A 100 -9.66 -7.49 -4.87
CA VAL A 100 -9.02 -6.18 -5.12
C VAL A 100 -9.12 -5.26 -3.90
N HIS A 101 -10.22 -5.31 -3.14
CA HIS A 101 -10.34 -4.53 -1.91
C HIS A 101 -9.31 -4.97 -0.87
N LEU A 102 -9.06 -6.27 -0.72
CA LEU A 102 -8.02 -6.80 0.18
C LEU A 102 -6.62 -6.38 -0.25
N VAL A 103 -6.27 -6.56 -1.53
CA VAL A 103 -4.94 -6.17 -2.05
C VAL A 103 -4.73 -4.66 -1.91
N THR A 104 -5.76 -3.87 -2.19
CA THR A 104 -5.67 -2.41 -2.07
C THR A 104 -5.51 -1.98 -0.62
N ALA A 105 -6.27 -2.58 0.31
CA ALA A 105 -6.13 -2.33 1.74
C ALA A 105 -4.75 -2.72 2.26
N GLU A 106 -4.23 -3.89 1.87
CA GLU A 106 -2.90 -4.35 2.26
C GLU A 106 -1.79 -3.41 1.76
N ARG A 107 -1.83 -3.03 0.48
CA ARG A 107 -0.87 -2.08 -0.09
C ARG A 107 -0.93 -0.73 0.62
N TYR A 108 -2.14 -0.26 0.91
CA TYR A 108 -2.33 1.01 1.59
C TYR A 108 -1.78 0.96 3.03
N LEU A 109 -2.06 -0.10 3.79
CA LEU A 109 -1.48 -0.32 5.11
C LEU A 109 0.05 -0.42 5.06
N GLY A 110 0.61 -1.10 4.05
CA GLY A 110 2.06 -1.16 3.84
C GLY A 110 2.67 0.22 3.54
N GLN A 111 1.99 1.04 2.74
CA GLN A 111 2.43 2.42 2.48
C GLN A 111 2.33 3.29 3.73
N LEU A 112 1.24 3.19 4.50
CA LEU A 112 1.09 3.92 5.76
C LEU A 112 2.17 3.50 6.77
N ALA A 113 2.51 2.21 6.83
CA ALA A 113 3.60 1.72 7.66
C ALA A 113 4.96 2.27 7.22
N GLN A 114 5.23 2.33 5.92
CA GLN A 114 6.44 2.94 5.37
C GLN A 114 6.51 4.44 5.62
N MET A 115 5.37 5.14 5.59
CA MET A 115 5.28 6.58 5.83
C MET A 115 5.13 6.92 7.32
N GLY A 116 4.89 5.94 8.20
CA GLY A 116 4.54 6.12 9.61
C GLY A 116 3.29 7.00 9.87
N ILE A 117 2.49 7.29 8.85
CA ILE A 117 1.29 8.14 8.98
C ILE A 117 0.13 7.25 9.43
N TYR A 118 -0.01 7.08 10.74
CA TYR A 118 -1.15 6.39 11.33
C TYR A 118 -2.13 7.41 11.90
N THR A 119 -3.01 7.97 11.06
CA THR A 119 -4.15 8.74 11.56
C THR A 119 -5.26 7.77 11.92
N ASP A 120 -5.79 7.84 13.15
CA ASP A 120 -6.85 6.93 13.62
C ASP A 120 -8.09 6.96 12.70
N SER A 121 -8.38 8.10 12.05
CA SER A 121 -9.46 8.20 11.06
C SER A 121 -9.28 7.30 9.84
N ILE A 122 -8.05 7.17 9.33
CA ILE A 122 -7.74 6.35 8.14
C ILE A 122 -7.82 4.86 8.51
N LEU A 123 -7.33 4.51 9.69
CA LEU A 123 -7.40 3.14 10.19
C LEU A 123 -8.85 2.69 10.40
N VAL A 124 -9.70 3.56 10.96
CA VAL A 124 -11.14 3.29 11.11
C VAL A 124 -11.82 3.09 9.76
N GLU A 125 -11.48 3.88 8.74
CA GLU A 125 -12.03 3.71 7.39
C GLU A 125 -11.60 2.39 6.73
N ILE A 126 -10.32 2.01 6.87
CA ILE A 126 -9.81 0.72 6.36
C ILE A 126 -10.45 -0.45 7.10
N GLU A 127 -10.61 -0.36 8.42
CA GLU A 127 -11.26 -1.40 9.22
C GLU A 127 -12.72 -1.59 8.84
N ALA A 128 -13.47 -0.49 8.64
CA ALA A 128 -14.86 -0.58 8.17
C ALA A 128 -14.92 -1.32 6.82
N ARG A 129 -14.03 -1.00 5.89
CA ARG A 129 -13.92 -1.70 4.60
C ARG A 129 -13.53 -3.17 4.76
N LEU A 130 -12.61 -3.50 5.67
CA LEU A 130 -12.22 -4.89 5.93
C LEU A 130 -13.36 -5.69 6.57
N ALA A 131 -14.14 -5.07 7.47
CA ALA A 131 -15.33 -5.68 8.06
C ALA A 131 -16.43 -5.92 7.01
N ASP A 132 -16.63 -5.00 6.08
CA ASP A 132 -17.55 -5.21 4.94
C ASP A 132 -17.10 -6.39 4.07
N VAL A 133 -15.80 -6.48 3.77
CA VAL A 133 -15.21 -7.61 3.03
C VAL A 133 -15.36 -8.91 3.80
N GLU A 134 -15.14 -8.89 5.11
CA GLU A 134 -15.31 -10.03 6.01
C GLU A 134 -16.75 -10.56 5.95
N ASN A 135 -17.73 -9.67 6.08
CA ASN A 135 -19.15 -10.02 5.99
C ASN A 135 -19.51 -10.67 4.64
N ILE A 136 -18.93 -10.20 3.53
CA ILE A 136 -19.15 -10.79 2.20
C ILE A 136 -18.56 -12.21 2.12
N ILE A 137 -17.35 -12.41 2.64
CA ILE A 137 -16.67 -13.72 2.61
C ILE A 137 -17.44 -14.75 3.46
N TYR A 138 -17.90 -14.37 4.65
CA TYR A 138 -18.67 -15.28 5.52
C TYR A 138 -20.12 -15.48 5.06
N ALA A 139 -20.70 -14.54 4.31
CA ALA A 139 -22.03 -14.73 3.72
C ALA A 139 -22.03 -15.86 2.67
N ASP A 140 -20.97 -15.95 1.85
CA ASP A 140 -20.81 -16.97 0.82
C ASP A 140 -20.45 -18.36 1.38
N GLU A 141 -19.89 -18.44 2.60
CA GLU A 141 -19.59 -19.72 3.26
C GLU A 141 -20.84 -20.56 3.54
N ASN A 142 -22.00 -19.93 3.69
CA ASN A 142 -23.28 -20.63 3.90
C ASN A 142 -23.80 -21.33 2.63
N GLY A 143 -23.16 -21.11 1.47
CA GLY A 143 -23.52 -21.68 0.18
C GLY A 143 -22.73 -22.96 -0.17
N GLU A 144 -22.71 -23.95 0.70
CA GLU A 144 -22.32 -25.37 0.48
C GLU A 144 -21.02 -25.74 -0.28
N ILE A 145 -20.15 -24.82 -0.68
CA ILE A 145 -18.85 -25.16 -1.29
C ILE A 145 -17.75 -24.30 -0.64
N ALA A 146 -17.04 -24.89 0.33
CA ALA A 146 -15.79 -24.36 0.83
C ALA A 146 -14.73 -24.46 -0.28
N SER A 147 -14.67 -23.46 -1.15
CA SER A 147 -13.63 -23.36 -2.17
C SER A 147 -12.27 -23.12 -1.50
N SER A 148 -11.22 -23.75 -2.02
CA SER A 148 -9.84 -23.43 -1.61
C SER A 148 -9.49 -21.95 -1.83
N PHE A 149 -10.24 -21.29 -2.72
CA PHE A 149 -10.24 -19.86 -2.94
C PHE A 149 -10.77 -19.05 -1.74
N LEU A 150 -11.86 -19.49 -1.10
CA LEU A 150 -12.39 -18.86 0.13
C LEU A 150 -11.40 -18.97 1.28
N ASP A 151 -10.78 -20.13 1.47
CA ASP A 151 -9.75 -20.31 2.50
C ASP A 151 -8.56 -19.39 2.27
N LEU A 152 -8.17 -19.23 1.00
CA LEU A 152 -7.11 -18.33 0.58
C LEU A 152 -7.48 -16.85 0.82
N LEU A 153 -8.73 -16.46 0.58
CA LEU A 153 -9.25 -15.13 0.92
C LEU A 153 -9.26 -14.89 2.43
N LYS A 154 -9.74 -15.84 3.22
CA LYS A 154 -9.74 -15.78 4.69
C LYS A 154 -8.33 -15.60 5.24
N LYS A 155 -7.35 -16.37 4.72
CA LYS A 155 -5.93 -16.21 5.08
C LYS A 155 -5.39 -14.83 4.72
N LYS A 156 -5.76 -14.30 3.54
CA LYS A 156 -5.36 -12.96 3.13
C LYS A 156 -6.02 -11.86 3.98
N LEU A 157 -7.30 -11.99 4.30
CA LEU A 157 -8.01 -11.10 5.22
C LEU A 157 -7.37 -11.14 6.61
N ALA A 158 -7.10 -12.33 7.15
CA ALA A 158 -6.40 -12.51 8.42
C ALA A 158 -5.01 -11.85 8.41
N ARG A 159 -4.31 -11.84 7.25
CA ARG A 159 -3.06 -11.10 7.10
C ARG A 159 -3.27 -9.60 7.10
N CYS A 160 -4.25 -9.09 6.35
CA CYS A 160 -4.59 -7.66 6.32
C CYS A 160 -4.97 -7.14 7.70
N THR A 161 -5.82 -7.89 8.41
CA THR A 161 -6.21 -7.58 9.79
C THR A 161 -5.02 -7.70 10.72
N ARG A 162 -4.17 -8.72 10.61
CA ARG A 162 -2.91 -8.81 11.36
C ARG A 162 -1.88 -7.73 11.00
N ILE A 163 -2.00 -6.99 9.91
CA ILE A 163 -1.15 -5.81 9.67
C ILE A 163 -1.77 -4.56 10.33
N GLY A 164 -3.10 -4.45 10.27
CA GLY A 164 -3.84 -3.36 10.93
C GLY A 164 -3.84 -3.45 12.46
N TYR A 165 -3.95 -4.66 13.03
CA TYR A 165 -4.13 -4.87 14.48
C TYR A 165 -2.88 -4.67 15.33
N PRO A 166 -1.64 -5.05 14.97
CA PRO A 166 -0.43 -4.74 15.75
C PRO A 166 -0.25 -3.23 15.92
N SER A 167 -0.51 -2.48 14.84
CA SER A 167 -0.58 -1.01 14.85
C SER A 167 -1.60 -0.47 15.86
N ARG A 168 -2.64 -1.27 16.20
CA ARG A 168 -3.66 -0.95 17.21
C ARG A 168 -3.50 -1.66 18.56
N ILE A 169 -2.73 -2.72 18.70
CA ILE A 169 -2.37 -3.27 20.02
C ILE A 169 -1.40 -2.30 20.70
N ASP A 170 -0.57 -1.60 19.92
CA ASP A 170 0.18 -0.45 20.41
C ASP A 170 -0.74 0.76 20.71
N SER A 171 -1.84 0.96 19.98
CA SER A 171 -2.76 2.09 20.24
C SER A 171 -3.84 1.83 21.31
N ARG A 172 -4.30 0.59 21.52
CA ARG A 172 -5.35 0.24 22.52
C ARG A 172 -4.80 -0.16 23.88
N ARG A 173 -3.50 -0.48 24.02
CA ARG A 173 -2.85 -0.51 25.36
C ARG A 173 -2.77 0.87 26.00
N ILE A 174 -3.10 1.94 25.27
CA ILE A 174 -3.18 3.33 25.75
C ILE A 174 -4.48 3.60 26.54
N SER A 175 -5.44 2.67 26.62
CA SER A 175 -6.66 2.90 27.39
C SER A 175 -6.44 2.99 28.92
N GLY A 176 -5.23 2.71 29.42
CA GLY A 176 -4.82 2.96 30.81
C GLY A 176 -4.04 4.28 31.03
N ALA A 177 -3.67 5.02 29.98
CA ALA A 177 -2.71 6.12 30.02
C ALA A 177 -3.26 7.44 29.46
N LEU A 178 -4.48 7.79 29.85
CA LEU A 178 -5.28 8.91 29.33
C LEU A 178 -4.66 10.32 29.50
N THR A 179 -3.51 10.47 30.17
CA THR A 179 -2.79 11.77 30.24
C THR A 179 -1.56 11.84 29.32
N MET A 180 -0.96 10.69 28.97
CA MET A 180 0.22 10.61 28.10
C MET A 180 -0.11 10.28 26.65
N GLY A 181 -1.32 9.75 26.38
CA GLY A 181 -1.85 9.57 25.02
C GLY A 181 -1.95 10.88 24.25
N PHE A 182 -2.45 11.95 24.88
CA PHE A 182 -2.58 13.27 24.24
C PHE A 182 -1.23 13.88 23.82
N PHE A 183 -0.15 13.65 24.58
CA PHE A 183 1.16 14.16 24.22
C PHE A 183 1.76 13.42 23.03
N SER A 184 1.64 12.09 23.01
CA SER A 184 2.03 11.23 21.90
C SER A 184 1.27 11.56 20.62
N GLU A 185 -0.05 11.75 20.71
CA GLU A 185 -0.90 12.16 19.58
C GLU A 185 -0.57 13.57 19.08
N SER A 186 -0.26 14.52 19.97
CA SER A 186 0.14 15.87 19.58
C SER A 186 1.47 15.84 18.81
N ILE A 187 2.45 15.06 19.28
CA ILE A 187 3.75 14.94 18.60
C ILE A 187 3.61 14.22 17.27
N HIS A 188 2.84 13.14 17.22
CA HIS A 188 2.55 12.44 15.96
C HIS A 188 1.90 13.37 14.93
N LYS A 189 0.93 14.19 15.36
CA LYS A 189 0.31 15.21 14.51
C LYS A 189 1.31 16.28 14.07
N GLU A 190 2.16 16.77 14.96
CA GLU A 190 3.24 17.72 14.62
C GLU A 190 4.19 17.13 13.57
N LEU A 191 4.66 15.88 13.74
CA LEU A 191 5.56 15.20 12.80
C LEU A 191 4.90 14.94 11.43
N THR A 192 3.65 14.49 11.42
CA THR A 192 2.92 14.24 10.16
C THR A 192 2.64 15.54 9.39
N THR A 193 2.33 16.64 10.09
CA THR A 193 2.21 17.96 9.45
C THR A 193 3.55 18.45 8.91
N LEU A 194 4.64 18.28 9.66
CA LEU A 194 5.99 18.65 9.23
C LEU A 194 6.40 17.88 7.97
N ARG A 195 6.14 16.56 7.92
CA ARG A 195 6.40 15.72 6.73
C ARG A 195 5.59 16.17 5.52
N ARG A 196 4.31 16.49 5.71
CA ARG A 196 3.44 16.98 4.64
C ARG A 196 3.97 18.30 4.07
N ASP A 197 4.32 19.25 4.94
CA ASP A 197 4.82 20.55 4.53
C ASP A 197 6.19 20.43 3.83
N LEU A 198 7.07 19.55 4.34
CA LEU A 198 8.33 19.19 3.69
C LEU A 198 8.10 18.62 2.29
N GLY A 199 7.14 17.69 2.14
CA GLY A 199 6.76 17.14 0.84
C GLY A 199 6.24 18.19 -0.13
N ILE A 200 5.46 19.17 0.35
CA ILE A 200 4.98 20.30 -0.47
C ILE A 200 6.16 21.16 -0.94
N VAL A 201 7.15 21.40 -0.08
CA VAL A 201 8.37 22.15 -0.43
C VAL A 201 9.21 21.40 -1.45
N ALA A 202 9.44 20.09 -1.23
CA ALA A 202 10.20 19.24 -2.13
C ALA A 202 9.55 19.09 -3.51
N ALA A 203 8.22 19.12 -3.59
CA ALA A 203 7.46 19.01 -4.84
C ALA A 203 7.28 20.34 -5.60
N ARG A 204 7.90 21.46 -5.15
CA ARG A 204 7.73 22.76 -5.81
C ARG A 204 8.29 22.74 -7.24
N PRO A 205 7.51 23.18 -8.25
CA PRO A 205 7.94 23.18 -9.65
C PRO A 205 9.09 24.16 -9.95
N ALA A 206 9.38 25.10 -9.05
CA ALA A 206 10.51 26.02 -9.14
C ALA A 206 11.82 25.45 -8.56
N GLY A 207 11.79 24.21 -8.05
CA GLY A 207 12.87 23.64 -7.24
C GLY A 207 12.81 24.12 -5.78
N PHE A 208 13.77 23.66 -4.99
CA PHE A 208 13.96 24.04 -3.59
C PHE A 208 15.45 24.20 -3.29
N THR A 209 15.79 25.01 -2.29
CA THR A 209 17.16 25.22 -1.83
C THR A 209 17.37 24.63 -0.44
N ALA A 210 18.62 24.40 -0.04
CA ALA A 210 18.93 23.96 1.33
C ALA A 210 18.29 24.87 2.39
N ASN A 211 18.27 26.18 2.15
CA ASN A 211 17.64 27.17 3.03
C ASN A 211 16.12 27.01 3.19
N ASP A 212 15.44 26.42 2.21
CA ASP A 212 14.01 26.11 2.33
C ASP A 212 13.77 24.90 3.23
N ILE A 213 14.77 24.02 3.41
CA ILE A 213 14.67 22.76 4.17
C ILE A 213 15.23 22.90 5.59
N LEU A 214 16.27 23.70 5.81
CA LEU A 214 16.88 23.94 7.13
C LEU A 214 15.85 24.28 8.24
N PRO A 215 14.81 25.12 8.00
CA PRO A 215 13.78 25.38 9.01
C PRO A 215 13.00 24.13 9.45
N PHE A 216 12.85 23.14 8.57
CA PHE A 216 12.23 21.86 8.90
C PHE A 216 13.16 20.98 9.74
N GLN A 217 14.47 21.02 9.47
CA GLN A 217 15.49 20.33 10.27
C GLN A 217 15.50 20.84 11.71
N ASP A 218 15.46 22.17 11.90
CA ASP A 218 15.46 22.77 13.23
C ASP A 218 14.16 22.48 14.00
N LYS A 219 13.01 22.50 13.31
CA LYS A 219 11.73 22.10 13.92
C LYS A 219 11.74 20.62 14.32
N LEU A 220 12.31 19.73 13.51
CA LEU A 220 12.42 18.32 13.82
C LEU A 220 13.29 18.07 15.07
N ARG A 221 14.45 18.76 15.17
CA ARG A 221 15.31 18.72 16.37
C ARG A 221 14.60 19.21 17.63
N GLN A 222 13.78 20.26 17.52
CA GLN A 222 13.00 20.75 18.66
C GLN A 222 11.94 19.74 19.11
N ILE A 223 11.27 19.06 18.17
CA ILE A 223 10.30 18.01 18.49
C ILE A 223 11.00 16.82 19.15
N ASP A 224 12.17 16.42 18.64
CA ASP A 224 12.98 15.33 19.19
C ASP A 224 13.43 15.63 20.64
N GLN A 225 13.99 16.83 20.88
CA GLN A 225 14.36 17.25 22.25
C GLN A 225 13.18 17.28 23.22
N ARG A 226 12.00 17.72 22.75
CA ARG A 226 10.75 17.72 23.54
C ARG A 226 10.24 16.30 23.80
N TRP A 227 10.51 15.35 22.91
CA TRP A 227 10.20 13.94 23.09
C TRP A 227 11.17 13.27 24.07
N SER A 228 12.48 13.40 23.87
CA SER A 228 13.49 12.76 24.73
C SER A 228 13.46 13.24 26.18
N SER A 229 13.10 14.50 26.42
CA SER A 229 13.09 15.11 27.76
C SER A 229 11.97 14.60 28.69
N LYS A 230 10.98 13.86 28.17
CA LYS A 230 9.81 13.42 28.94
C LYS A 230 9.71 11.91 29.11
N GLU A 231 10.75 11.17 28.75
CA GLU A 231 10.66 9.71 28.69
C GLU A 231 10.81 9.02 30.05
N SER A 232 9.73 8.36 30.48
CA SER A 232 9.77 7.15 31.30
C SER A 232 9.62 5.96 30.35
N ASP A 233 10.41 4.92 30.55
CA ASP A 233 10.81 3.90 29.58
C ASP A 233 9.70 2.99 29.00
N GLN A 234 8.42 3.25 29.29
CA GLN A 234 7.30 2.38 28.94
C GLN A 234 6.09 3.15 28.39
N LEU A 235 6.28 3.85 27.27
CA LEU A 235 5.18 4.46 26.52
C LEU A 235 4.75 3.57 25.34
N PRO A 236 3.47 3.14 25.26
CA PRO A 236 2.95 2.48 24.07
C PRO A 236 3.00 3.44 22.88
N GLY A 237 3.48 2.98 21.72
CA GLY A 237 3.63 3.81 20.50
C GLY A 237 4.98 4.54 20.37
N LYS A 238 5.90 4.40 21.34
CA LYS A 238 7.27 4.96 21.27
C LYS A 238 8.01 4.53 19.99
N GLY A 239 7.93 3.26 19.61
CA GLY A 239 8.57 2.75 18.40
C GLY A 239 8.08 3.42 17.11
N LEU A 240 6.81 3.82 17.05
CA LEU A 240 6.23 4.50 15.88
C LEU A 240 6.73 5.94 15.77
N ILE A 241 6.81 6.67 16.89
CA ILE A 241 7.32 8.05 16.91
C ILE A 241 8.82 8.08 16.64
N VAL A 242 9.59 7.17 17.25
CA VAL A 242 11.03 7.04 17.00
C VAL A 242 11.28 6.69 15.53
N GLY A 243 10.57 5.72 14.97
CA GLY A 243 10.68 5.39 13.55
C GLY A 243 10.32 6.56 12.62
N LEU A 244 9.27 7.33 12.95
CA LEU A 244 8.92 8.54 12.20
C LEU A 244 9.99 9.64 12.28
N LEU A 245 10.58 9.84 13.46
CA LEU A 245 11.66 10.80 13.68
C LEU A 245 12.90 10.42 12.87
N GLU A 246 13.28 9.15 12.89
CA GLU A 246 14.40 8.63 12.09
C GLU A 246 14.13 8.82 10.60
N GLN A 247 12.96 8.42 10.10
CA GLN A 247 12.59 8.61 8.70
C GLN A 247 12.61 10.07 8.27
N LEU A 248 12.09 10.97 9.09
CA LEU A 248 12.09 12.40 8.78
C LEU A 248 13.50 13.01 8.81
N HIS A 249 14.38 12.52 9.68
CA HIS A 249 15.78 12.93 9.68
C HIS A 249 16.50 12.50 8.40
N GLU A 250 16.30 11.25 7.98
CA GLU A 250 16.85 10.72 6.73
C GLU A 250 16.28 11.47 5.51
N GLU A 251 14.96 11.67 5.42
CA GLU A 251 14.33 12.42 4.31
C GLU A 251 14.86 13.86 4.21
N ILE A 252 14.99 14.56 5.34
CA ILE A 252 15.55 15.92 5.37
C ILE A 252 17.01 15.90 4.96
N HIS A 253 17.79 14.94 5.43
CA HIS A 253 19.20 14.81 5.09
C HIS A 253 19.40 14.55 3.59
N ASP A 254 18.65 13.61 3.02
CA ASP A 254 18.65 13.30 1.59
C ASP A 254 18.25 14.51 0.74
N LEU A 255 17.24 15.26 1.17
CA LEU A 255 16.80 16.47 0.47
C LEU A 255 17.89 17.56 0.51
N ILE A 256 18.56 17.79 1.65
CA ILE A 256 19.67 18.74 1.74
C ILE A 256 20.83 18.29 0.83
N ALA A 257 21.23 17.01 0.92
CA ALA A 257 22.29 16.45 0.09
C ALA A 257 21.96 16.54 -1.42
N SER A 258 20.68 16.41 -1.79
CA SER A 258 20.23 16.57 -3.18
C SER A 258 20.39 18.01 -3.71
N THR A 259 20.32 19.02 -2.82
CA THR A 259 20.53 20.43 -3.18
C THR A 259 21.99 20.83 -3.30
N GLU A 260 22.90 20.15 -2.61
CA GLU A 260 24.33 20.43 -2.65
C GLU A 260 25.04 19.86 -3.90
N ASN A 261 24.36 19.03 -4.70
CA ASN A 261 24.97 18.24 -5.78
C ASN A 261 24.86 18.81 -7.20
N VAL A 262 24.38 20.04 -7.43
CA VAL A 262 24.59 20.69 -8.74
C VAL A 262 25.98 21.30 -8.75
N SER A 263 26.99 20.51 -9.14
CA SER A 263 28.34 21.04 -9.32
C SER A 263 28.33 22.25 -10.28
N ALA A 264 29.17 23.25 -10.01
CA ALA A 264 29.26 24.47 -10.81
C ALA A 264 29.47 24.24 -12.33
N SER A 265 29.92 23.04 -12.71
CA SER A 265 30.09 22.63 -14.11
C SER A 265 28.78 22.26 -14.84
N LEU A 266 27.70 21.95 -14.11
CA LEU A 266 26.41 21.50 -14.65
C LEU A 266 25.35 22.60 -14.71
N VAL A 267 25.60 23.73 -14.04
CA VAL A 267 24.78 24.96 -14.12
C VAL A 267 24.50 25.38 -15.58
N PRO A 268 25.49 25.46 -16.50
CA PRO A 268 25.22 25.84 -17.89
C PRO A 268 24.42 24.79 -18.68
N LEU A 269 24.43 23.51 -18.26
CA LEU A 269 23.62 22.45 -18.87
C LEU A 269 22.17 22.50 -18.38
N ALA A 270 21.96 22.79 -17.10
CA ALA A 270 20.63 23.03 -16.52
C ALA A 270 19.96 24.27 -17.13
N ASP A 271 20.70 25.35 -17.33
CA ASP A 271 20.22 26.56 -18.02
C ASP A 271 19.86 26.29 -19.49
N ARG A 272 20.61 25.41 -20.17
CA ARG A 272 20.29 25.00 -21.54
C ARG A 272 19.02 24.17 -21.59
N LEU A 273 18.79 23.25 -20.66
CA LEU A 273 17.57 22.45 -20.56
C LEU A 273 16.33 23.29 -20.22
N GLY A 274 16.48 24.31 -19.37
CA GLY A 274 15.40 25.26 -19.05
C GLY A 274 14.89 26.06 -20.25
N ARG A 275 15.73 26.27 -21.27
CA ARG A 275 15.33 26.95 -22.52
C ARG A 275 14.48 26.06 -23.45
N TYR A 276 14.53 24.75 -23.29
CA TYR A 276 13.75 23.80 -24.12
C TYR A 276 12.37 23.46 -23.55
N PHE A 277 12.09 23.85 -22.29
CA PHE A 277 10.76 23.76 -21.69
C PHE A 277 10.17 25.17 -21.52
N PRO A 278 9.58 25.77 -22.57
CA PRO A 278 8.90 27.05 -22.42
C PRO A 278 7.76 26.89 -21.39
N LYS A 279 7.75 27.76 -20.38
CA LYS A 279 6.68 27.88 -19.40
C LYS A 279 5.35 27.91 -20.15
N VAL A 280 4.48 26.94 -19.91
CA VAL A 280 3.08 26.97 -20.37
C VAL A 280 2.46 28.24 -19.82
N GLN A 281 2.32 29.23 -20.69
CA GLN A 281 1.68 30.50 -20.40
C GLN A 281 0.21 30.17 -20.12
N LYS A 282 -0.20 30.25 -18.84
CA LYS A 282 -1.63 30.27 -18.50
C LYS A 282 -2.21 31.54 -19.11
N SER A 283 -2.94 31.40 -20.21
CA SER A 283 -3.82 32.45 -20.72
C SER A 283 -4.88 32.74 -19.66
N GLY A 284 -4.81 33.91 -19.03
CA GLY A 284 -5.90 34.43 -18.22
C GLY A 284 -7.16 34.66 -19.06
N PRO A 285 -8.35 34.71 -18.45
CA PRO A 285 -9.59 34.88 -19.17
C PRO A 285 -9.66 36.29 -19.77
N ASN A 286 -9.98 36.34 -21.07
CA ASN A 286 -10.20 37.55 -21.84
C ASN A 286 -11.50 38.24 -21.37
N PRO A 287 -11.52 39.55 -21.08
CA PRO A 287 -12.74 40.25 -20.73
C PRO A 287 -13.44 40.73 -22.00
N TYR A 288 -14.58 40.12 -22.33
CA TYR A 288 -15.68 40.73 -23.07
C TYR A 288 -17.00 40.20 -22.51
#